data_AF-A0AA39JAY7-F1
#
_entry.id   AF-A0AA39JAY7-F1
#
_cell.length_a   1.000
_cell.length_b   1.000
_cell.length_c   1.000
_cell.angle_alpha   90.00
_cell.angle_beta   90.00
_cell.angle_gamma   90.00
#
_symmetry.space_group_name_H-M   'P 1'
#
loop_
_entity.id
_entity.type
_entity.pdbx_description
1 polymer ?
#
loop_
_entity_poly.entity_id
_entity_poly.type
_entity_poly.pdbx_seq_one_letter_code
_entity_poly.pdbx_strand_id
1 'polypeptide(L)'
;PLPSTSAGSWAGCHIMCIGDYVRGCSSNVLTSEEVAEINPYTFYGFTCRYREIIPAEYIDLRGMVLRNLTKHVYVQRDVVVEDLNSKKHPGDIGNILLTNICWSTNSDCTMMVDLSQGGWAGDRFDVMPLSSVEDNEEEWEDVMEDQVKLTRFALSC
;
A
#
# COMPACT_ATOMS: atom_id res chain seq x y z
N PRO A 1 -9.84 30.22 6.48
CA PRO A 1 -8.77 29.33 5.96
C PRO A 1 -9.01 27.90 6.45
N LEU A 2 -9.35 26.98 5.55
CA LEU A 2 -9.38 25.55 5.88
C LEU A 2 -7.96 25.11 6.30
N PRO A 3 -7.80 24.23 7.29
CA PRO A 3 -6.49 23.71 7.61
C PRO A 3 -5.97 22.99 6.37
N SER A 4 -4.77 23.35 5.93
CA SER A 4 -4.01 22.53 5.01
C SER A 4 -4.00 21.12 5.59
N THR A 5 -4.66 20.18 4.91
CA THR A 5 -4.54 18.75 5.20
C THR A 5 -3.06 18.46 5.27
N SER A 6 -2.51 18.29 6.47
CA SER A 6 -1.09 18.02 6.62
C SER A 6 -0.89 16.61 6.11
N ALA A 7 -0.55 16.50 4.82
CA ALA A 7 -0.13 15.25 4.24
C ALA A 7 0.91 14.64 5.19
N GLY A 8 0.77 13.34 5.48
CA GLY A 8 1.71 12.65 6.38
C GLY A 8 3.15 12.87 5.91
N SER A 9 4.11 12.76 6.82
CA SER A 9 5.53 13.00 6.51
C SER A 9 6.09 12.12 5.38
N TRP A 10 5.38 11.06 5.01
CA TRP A 10 5.74 10.11 3.95
C TRP A 10 4.90 10.27 2.66
N ALA A 11 4.00 11.25 2.59
CA ALA A 11 3.20 11.46 1.39
C ALA A 11 4.10 11.80 0.19
N GLY A 12 3.93 11.08 -0.91
CA GLY A 12 4.75 11.21 -2.12
C GLY A 12 6.13 10.56 -2.05
N CYS A 13 6.47 9.86 -0.95
CA CYS A 13 7.66 9.02 -0.89
C CYS A 13 7.51 7.76 -1.73
N HIS A 14 8.62 7.18 -2.18
CA HIS A 14 8.64 5.86 -2.82
C HIS A 14 8.45 4.80 -1.73
N ILE A 15 7.42 3.97 -1.86
CA ILE A 15 7.10 2.94 -0.87
C ILE A 15 7.25 1.56 -1.50
N MET A 16 7.95 0.68 -0.80
CA MET A 16 8.18 -0.71 -1.19
C MET A 16 8.15 -1.59 0.05
N CYS A 17 7.43 -2.71 0.00
CA CYS A 17 7.46 -3.72 1.05
C CYS A 17 8.40 -4.85 0.61
N ILE A 18 9.43 -5.12 1.40
CA ILE A 18 10.37 -6.21 1.13
C ILE A 18 10.13 -7.31 2.15
N GLY A 19 9.83 -8.52 1.66
CA GLY A 19 9.43 -9.66 2.50
C GLY A 19 10.57 -10.24 3.35
N ASP A 20 10.25 -11.10 4.32
CA ASP A 20 11.23 -11.66 5.27
C ASP A 20 12.40 -12.44 4.63
N TYR A 21 12.29 -12.78 3.34
CA TYR A 21 13.30 -13.51 2.57
C TYR A 21 14.01 -12.66 1.51
N VAL A 22 14.20 -11.34 1.75
CA VAL A 22 14.91 -10.44 0.83
C VAL A 22 16.24 -11.04 0.37
N ARG A 23 16.27 -11.60 -0.84
CA ARG A 23 17.48 -12.03 -1.53
C ARG A 23 17.90 -11.06 -2.64
N GLY A 24 17.15 -9.97 -2.82
CA GLY A 24 17.43 -8.91 -3.78
C GLY A 24 16.36 -7.81 -3.79
N CYS A 25 16.75 -6.63 -4.25
CA CYS A 25 15.90 -5.49 -4.60
C CYS A 25 16.22 -5.11 -6.05
N SER A 26 15.30 -4.49 -6.80
CA SER A 26 15.64 -4.05 -8.16
C SER A 26 16.73 -2.98 -8.10
N SER A 27 17.70 -3.05 -9.02
CA SER A 27 18.93 -2.23 -9.00
C SER A 27 18.71 -0.72 -9.12
N ASN A 28 17.48 -0.29 -9.37
CA ASN A 28 17.06 1.09 -9.56
C ASN A 28 16.23 1.64 -8.39
N VAL A 29 15.93 0.84 -7.35
CA VAL A 29 15.06 1.27 -6.25
C VAL A 29 15.83 1.69 -5.00
N LEU A 30 16.98 1.07 -4.73
CA LEU A 30 17.84 1.43 -3.60
C LEU A 30 19.26 1.72 -4.08
N THR A 31 19.84 2.78 -3.55
CA THR A 31 21.28 3.07 -3.65
C THR A 31 22.10 2.04 -2.87
N SER A 32 23.40 1.96 -3.14
CA SER A 32 24.27 1.03 -2.42
C SER A 32 24.38 1.39 -0.93
N GLU A 33 24.30 2.67 -0.61
CA GLU A 33 24.26 3.21 0.74
C GLU A 33 22.99 2.77 1.49
N GLU A 34 21.81 2.93 0.88
CA GLU A 34 20.53 2.51 1.48
C GLU A 34 20.48 1.00 1.71
N VAL A 35 21.04 0.19 0.80
CA VAL A 35 21.16 -1.26 1.01
C VAL A 35 22.03 -1.60 2.22
N ALA A 36 23.08 -0.83 2.49
CA ALA A 36 23.96 -1.05 3.64
C ALA A 36 23.30 -0.70 4.99
N GLU A 37 22.25 0.13 4.98
CA GLU A 37 21.46 0.48 6.17
C GLU A 37 20.39 -0.57 6.53
N ILE A 38 20.07 -1.49 5.61
CA ILE A 38 19.08 -2.54 5.84
C ILE A 38 19.57 -3.49 6.93
N ASN A 39 18.89 -3.43 8.07
CA ASN A 39 19.17 -4.30 9.21
C ASN A 39 18.68 -5.74 8.92
N PRO A 40 19.46 -6.80 9.24
CA PRO A 40 19.01 -8.18 9.11
C PRO A 40 17.81 -8.54 10.01
N TYR A 41 17.46 -7.71 10.99
CA TYR A 41 16.20 -7.89 11.73
C TYR A 41 15.03 -7.56 10.80
N THR A 42 14.25 -8.60 10.48
CA THR A 42 13.06 -8.44 9.64
C THR A 42 12.03 -7.56 10.32
N PHE A 43 11.22 -6.86 9.51
CA PHE A 43 10.04 -6.17 10.00
C PHE A 43 9.14 -7.13 10.81
N TYR A 44 9.08 -8.41 10.45
CA TYR A 44 8.42 -9.45 11.25
C TYR A 44 9.03 -9.61 12.66
N GLY A 45 10.35 -9.64 12.81
CA GLY A 45 11.02 -9.73 14.12
C GLY A 45 10.74 -8.51 15.02
N PHE A 46 10.54 -7.34 14.42
CA PHE A 46 10.17 -6.12 15.12
C PHE A 46 8.67 -6.08 15.44
N THR A 47 7.80 -6.38 14.47
CA THR A 47 6.33 -6.28 14.59
C THR A 47 5.69 -7.44 15.35
N CYS A 48 6.28 -8.63 15.40
CA CYS A 48 5.74 -9.74 16.23
C CYS A 48 5.72 -9.42 17.73
N ARG A 49 6.44 -8.38 18.17
CA ARG A 49 6.38 -7.83 19.54
C ARG A 49 5.27 -6.79 19.73
N TYR A 50 4.79 -6.18 18.66
CA TYR A 50 3.63 -5.30 18.67
C TYR A 50 2.37 -6.17 18.58
N ARG A 51 1.84 -6.57 19.73
CA ARG A 51 0.58 -7.34 19.80
C ARG A 51 -0.66 -6.50 19.50
N GLU A 52 -0.56 -5.18 19.62
CA GLU A 52 -1.67 -4.25 19.46
C GLU A 52 -1.20 -3.00 18.74
N ILE A 53 -1.83 -2.69 17.60
CA ILE A 53 -1.79 -1.35 17.03
C ILE A 53 -2.78 -0.54 17.86
N ILE A 54 -2.27 0.30 18.76
CA ILE A 54 -3.09 1.29 19.44
C ILE A 54 -3.19 2.48 18.48
N PRO A 55 -4.37 2.78 17.90
CA PRO A 55 -4.51 3.96 17.08
C PRO A 55 -4.20 5.18 17.94
N ALA A 56 -3.20 5.97 17.55
CA ALA A 56 -2.89 7.21 18.25
C ALA A 56 -4.09 8.17 18.23
N GLU A 57 -5.00 8.03 17.25
CA GLU A 57 -6.31 8.66 17.12
C GLU A 57 -7.09 7.91 16.03
N TYR A 58 -8.44 7.85 16.12
CA TYR A 58 -9.27 7.32 15.03
C TYR A 58 -9.29 8.34 13.89
N ILE A 59 -8.52 8.07 12.84
CA ILE A 59 -8.58 8.86 11.61
C ILE A 59 -9.77 8.35 10.78
N ASP A 60 -10.80 9.19 10.64
CA ASP A 60 -11.92 8.90 9.75
C ASP A 60 -11.47 9.08 8.30
N LEU A 61 -11.38 7.96 7.57
CA LEU A 61 -10.96 7.92 6.17
C LEU A 61 -12.16 7.83 5.20
N ARG A 62 -13.41 8.04 5.65
CA ARG A 62 -14.57 8.08 4.73
C ARG A 62 -14.40 9.15 3.66
N GLY A 63 -14.80 8.84 2.43
CA GLY A 63 -14.66 9.72 1.27
C GLY A 63 -13.22 9.96 0.79
N MET A 64 -12.25 9.18 1.30
CA MET A 64 -10.85 9.28 0.87
C MET A 64 -10.55 8.32 -0.28
N VAL A 65 -9.53 8.68 -1.06
CA VAL A 65 -8.94 7.87 -2.13
C VAL A 65 -7.49 7.56 -1.82
N LEU A 66 -7.02 6.37 -2.21
CA LEU A 66 -5.60 6.06 -2.32
C LEU A 66 -5.17 6.37 -3.76
N ARG A 67 -4.19 7.26 -3.93
CA ARG A 67 -3.66 7.62 -5.26
C ARG A 67 -2.26 7.06 -5.43
N ASN A 68 -2.01 6.44 -6.57
CA ASN A 68 -0.67 6.16 -7.05
C ASN A 68 -0.26 7.30 -7.98
N LEU A 69 0.60 8.17 -7.46
CA LEU A 69 1.05 9.38 -8.14
C LEU A 69 2.00 9.07 -9.29
N THR A 70 2.72 7.94 -9.24
CA THR A 70 3.63 7.52 -10.32
C THR A 70 2.85 7.13 -11.58
N LYS A 71 1.73 6.43 -11.40
CA LYS A 71 0.91 5.89 -12.49
C LYS A 71 -0.32 6.72 -12.82
N HIS A 72 -0.63 7.74 -12.03
CA HIS A 72 -1.83 8.57 -12.17
C HIS A 72 -3.14 7.77 -12.10
N VAL A 73 -3.18 6.79 -11.18
CA VAL A 73 -4.35 5.93 -10.91
C VAL A 73 -4.83 6.10 -9.47
N TYR A 74 -6.10 5.79 -9.20
CA TYR A 74 -6.67 5.86 -7.84
C TYR A 74 -7.67 4.74 -7.55
N VAL A 75 -7.93 4.53 -6.26
CA VAL A 75 -9.04 3.69 -5.75
C VAL A 75 -9.80 4.43 -4.65
N GLN A 76 -11.11 4.25 -4.59
CA GLN A 76 -11.96 4.89 -3.58
C GLN A 76 -12.13 3.99 -2.36
N ARG A 77 -11.85 4.53 -1.17
CA ARG A 77 -11.87 3.72 0.05
C ARG A 77 -13.23 3.12 0.35
N ASP A 78 -14.29 3.92 0.25
CA ASP A 78 -15.62 3.48 0.69
C ASP A 78 -16.13 2.29 -0.15
N VAL A 79 -15.84 2.30 -1.45
CA VAL A 79 -16.14 1.18 -2.36
C VAL A 79 -15.25 -0.03 -2.05
N VAL A 80 -13.94 0.17 -1.83
CA VAL A 80 -13.03 -0.92 -1.43
C VAL A 80 -13.50 -1.60 -0.14
N VAL A 81 -13.91 -0.81 0.86
CA VAL A 81 -14.41 -1.33 2.15
C VAL A 81 -15.70 -2.11 1.94
N GLU A 82 -16.63 -1.62 1.11
CA GLU A 82 -17.87 -2.33 0.78
C GLU A 82 -17.59 -3.66 0.08
N ASP A 83 -16.74 -3.64 -0.95
CA ASP A 83 -16.45 -4.79 -1.81
C ASP A 83 -15.58 -5.86 -1.14
N LEU A 84 -14.70 -5.46 -0.22
CA LEU A 84 -13.84 -6.36 0.55
C LEU A 84 -14.44 -6.69 1.93
N ASN A 85 -15.69 -6.29 2.21
CA ASN A 85 -16.32 -6.56 3.49
C ASN A 85 -16.58 -8.06 3.67
N SER A 86 -15.69 -8.75 4.39
CA SER A 86 -15.89 -10.13 4.81
C SER A 86 -16.06 -10.24 6.32
N LYS A 87 -16.90 -11.18 6.77
CA LYS A 87 -17.12 -11.43 8.21
C LYS A 87 -15.85 -11.84 8.97
N LYS A 88 -14.84 -12.34 8.25
CA LYS A 88 -13.61 -12.90 8.84
C LYS A 88 -12.46 -11.89 8.82
N HIS A 89 -12.31 -11.15 7.72
CA HIS A 89 -11.26 -10.17 7.50
C HIS A 89 -11.82 -8.97 6.70
N PRO A 90 -12.19 -7.86 7.35
CA PRO A 90 -12.59 -6.65 6.64
C PRO A 90 -11.38 -6.07 5.91
N GLY A 91 -11.51 -5.83 4.61
CA GLY A 91 -10.47 -5.18 3.80
C GLY A 91 -10.60 -3.66 3.76
N ASP A 92 -9.49 -2.98 3.49
CA ASP A 92 -9.38 -1.53 3.32
C ASP A 92 -8.31 -1.19 2.25
N ILE A 93 -8.14 0.09 1.91
CA ILE A 93 -7.09 0.58 0.99
C ILE A 93 -5.68 0.23 1.45
N GLY A 94 -5.47 -0.05 2.75
CA GLY A 94 -4.21 -0.58 3.27
C GLY A 94 -3.90 -1.99 2.75
N ASN A 95 -4.92 -2.84 2.55
CA ASN A 95 -4.75 -4.16 1.95
C ASN A 95 -4.45 -4.05 0.45
N ILE A 96 -5.11 -3.12 -0.24
CA ILE A 96 -4.82 -2.80 -1.65
C ILE A 96 -3.37 -2.35 -1.80
N LEU A 97 -2.91 -1.42 -0.95
CA LEU A 97 -1.54 -0.96 -0.96
C LEU A 97 -0.58 -2.13 -0.75
N LEU A 98 -0.77 -2.92 0.31
CA LEU A 98 0.09 -4.05 0.64
C LEU A 98 0.21 -5.07 -0.50
N THR A 99 -0.90 -5.42 -1.17
CA THR A 99 -0.85 -6.39 -2.28
C THR A 99 -0.11 -5.89 -3.51
N ASN A 100 0.12 -4.58 -3.63
CA ASN A 100 0.73 -3.97 -4.80
C ASN A 100 2.17 -3.49 -4.59
N ILE A 101 2.62 -3.28 -3.35
CA ILE A 101 3.97 -2.76 -3.07
C ILE A 101 4.99 -3.84 -2.69
N CYS A 102 4.55 -5.09 -2.57
CA CYS A 102 5.44 -6.21 -2.23
C CYS A 102 6.45 -6.48 -3.36
N TRP A 103 7.71 -6.75 -2.97
CA TRP A 103 8.76 -7.13 -3.90
C TRP A 103 9.72 -8.18 -3.33
N SER A 104 10.12 -9.13 -4.16
CA SER A 104 11.11 -10.18 -3.89
C SER A 104 11.59 -10.79 -5.20
N THR A 105 12.89 -11.10 -5.29
CA THR A 105 13.44 -11.89 -6.41
C THR A 105 13.20 -13.40 -6.24
N ASN A 106 12.61 -13.81 -5.11
CA ASN A 106 12.27 -15.19 -4.79
C ASN A 106 10.74 -15.33 -4.67
N SER A 107 10.16 -16.17 -5.49
CA SER A 107 8.74 -16.52 -5.47
C SER A 107 8.38 -17.56 -4.40
N ASP A 108 9.37 -18.20 -3.75
CA ASP A 108 9.16 -19.10 -2.58
C ASP A 108 8.79 -18.32 -1.30
N CYS A 109 7.99 -17.28 -1.45
CA CYS A 109 7.21 -16.75 -0.35
C CYS A 109 6.16 -17.81 -0.05
N THR A 110 6.08 -18.34 1.16
CA THR A 110 5.06 -19.34 1.58
C THR A 110 3.62 -18.78 1.58
N MET A 111 3.34 -17.81 0.73
CA MET A 111 2.05 -17.20 0.47
C MET A 111 1.35 -17.96 -0.66
N MET A 112 0.04 -18.10 -0.57
CA MET A 112 -0.76 -18.73 -1.63
C MET A 112 -0.89 -17.87 -2.89
N VAL A 113 -0.54 -16.58 -2.80
CA VAL A 113 -0.54 -15.63 -3.91
C VAL A 113 0.87 -15.11 -4.09
N ASP A 114 1.35 -15.11 -5.34
CA ASP A 114 2.61 -14.49 -5.68
C ASP A 114 2.46 -12.96 -5.66
N LEU A 115 2.86 -12.36 -4.55
CA LEU A 115 2.98 -10.91 -4.38
C LEU A 115 4.44 -10.44 -4.52
N SER A 116 5.34 -11.31 -4.97
CA SER A 116 6.78 -11.01 -5.03
C SER A 116 7.13 -9.93 -6.05
N GLN A 117 6.22 -9.60 -6.97
CA GLN A 117 6.45 -8.58 -7.98
C GLN A 117 5.26 -7.65 -8.14
N GLY A 118 4.83 -7.05 -7.03
CA GLY A 118 3.71 -6.11 -7.00
C GLY A 118 3.88 -4.97 -7.99
N GLY A 119 2.83 -4.68 -8.76
CA GLY A 119 2.89 -3.73 -9.88
C GLY A 119 3.13 -2.27 -9.46
N TRP A 120 3.01 -1.95 -8.16
CA TRP A 120 3.25 -0.61 -7.62
C TRP A 120 4.46 -0.58 -6.65
N ALA A 121 5.32 -1.60 -6.68
CA ALA A 121 6.52 -1.61 -5.85
C ALA A 121 7.46 -0.44 -6.20
N GLY A 122 7.73 0.42 -5.21
CA GLY A 122 8.58 1.60 -5.37
C GLY A 122 7.85 2.84 -5.92
N ASP A 123 6.52 2.80 -6.07
CA ASP A 123 5.73 3.95 -6.52
C ASP A 123 5.48 4.96 -5.39
N ARG A 124 4.98 6.14 -5.78
CA ARG A 124 4.62 7.24 -4.89
C ARG A 124 3.13 7.24 -4.60
N PHE A 125 2.77 7.45 -3.34
CA PHE A 125 1.38 7.42 -2.90
C PHE A 125 1.01 8.58 -1.98
N ASP A 126 -0.27 8.92 -1.99
CA ASP A 126 -0.92 9.67 -0.92
C ASP A 126 -2.35 9.20 -0.69
N VAL A 127 -2.95 9.70 0.39
CA VAL A 127 -4.37 9.53 0.71
C VAL A 127 -4.98 10.91 0.82
N MET A 128 -5.99 11.17 -0.01
CA MET A 128 -6.61 12.49 -0.17
C MET A 128 -8.13 12.36 -0.31
N PRO A 129 -8.92 13.44 -0.13
CA PRO A 129 -10.35 13.41 -0.43
C PRO A 129 -10.61 13.09 -1.90
N LEU A 130 -11.74 12.45 -2.21
CA LEU A 130 -12.17 12.15 -3.59
C LEU A 130 -12.19 13.39 -4.50
N SER A 131 -12.53 14.56 -3.96
CA SER A 131 -12.50 15.83 -4.70
C SER A 131 -11.13 16.17 -5.28
N SER A 132 -10.04 15.65 -4.73
CA SER A 132 -8.68 15.83 -5.28
C SER A 132 -8.43 15.16 -6.63
N VAL A 133 -9.35 14.27 -7.02
CA VAL A 133 -9.37 13.57 -8.30
C VAL A 133 -10.48 14.14 -9.21
N GLU A 134 -11.66 14.40 -8.66
CA GLU A 134 -12.80 14.94 -9.42
C GLU A 134 -12.60 16.39 -9.90
N ASP A 135 -11.94 17.22 -9.09
CA ASP A 135 -11.69 18.64 -9.40
C ASP A 135 -10.38 18.85 -10.20
N ASN A 136 -9.70 17.77 -10.60
CA ASN A 136 -8.43 17.84 -11.30
C ASN A 136 -8.64 18.04 -12.82
N GLU A 137 -7.87 18.95 -13.43
CA GLU A 137 -7.85 19.13 -14.87
C GLU A 137 -7.21 17.93 -15.60
N GLU A 138 -6.36 17.17 -14.91
CA GLU A 138 -5.76 15.91 -15.39
C GLU A 138 -6.68 14.71 -15.07
N GLU A 139 -6.90 13.86 -16.08
CA GLU A 139 -7.78 12.69 -15.98
C GLU A 139 -7.09 11.55 -15.23
N TRP A 140 -7.56 11.26 -14.00
CA TRP A 140 -7.10 10.11 -13.22
C TRP A 140 -7.83 8.84 -13.64
N GLU A 141 -7.10 7.73 -13.69
CA GLU A 141 -7.69 6.43 -14.02
C GLU A 141 -8.17 5.71 -12.75
N ASP A 142 -9.44 5.29 -12.76
CA ASP A 142 -10.02 4.43 -11.73
C ASP A 142 -9.63 2.96 -12.00
N VAL A 143 -8.85 2.37 -11.10
CA VAL A 143 -8.38 0.97 -11.19
C VAL A 143 -9.05 0.04 -10.17
N MET A 144 -10.16 0.47 -9.57
CA MET A 144 -10.76 -0.17 -8.41
C MET A 144 -11.16 -1.63 -8.66
N GLU A 145 -11.74 -1.95 -9.81
CA GLU A 145 -12.20 -3.30 -10.14
C GLU A 145 -11.04 -4.32 -10.08
N ASP A 146 -9.91 -4.00 -10.72
CA ASP A 146 -8.75 -4.89 -10.79
C ASP A 146 -8.07 -5.03 -9.42
N GLN A 147 -7.94 -3.92 -8.70
CA GLN A 147 -7.30 -3.92 -7.39
C GLN A 147 -8.12 -4.67 -6.35
N VAL A 148 -9.45 -4.48 -6.33
CA VAL A 148 -10.36 -5.22 -5.46
C VAL A 148 -10.32 -6.72 -5.75
N LYS A 149 -10.29 -7.14 -7.03
CA LYS A 149 -10.18 -8.55 -7.40
C LYS A 149 -8.88 -9.18 -6.88
N LEU A 150 -7.75 -8.52 -7.11
CA LEU A 150 -6.44 -8.98 -6.65
C LEU A 150 -6.40 -9.11 -5.11
N THR A 151 -6.83 -8.07 -4.40
CA THR A 151 -6.81 -8.06 -2.94
C THR A 151 -7.79 -9.06 -2.33
N ARG A 152 -8.98 -9.23 -2.92
CA ARG A 152 -9.94 -10.25 -2.48
C ARG A 152 -9.35 -11.65 -2.59
N PHE A 153 -8.66 -11.94 -3.69
CA PHE A 153 -7.97 -13.22 -3.86
C PHE A 153 -6.90 -13.42 -2.76
N ALA A 154 -6.06 -12.40 -2.53
CA ALA A 154 -5.04 -12.45 -1.48
C ALA A 154 -5.58 -12.61 -0.05
N LEU A 155 -6.75 -12.03 0.26
CA LEU A 155 -7.40 -12.14 1.58
C LEU A 155 -8.15 -13.47 1.79
N SER A 156 -8.45 -14.20 0.71
CA SER A 156 -9.20 -15.46 0.77
C SER A 156 -8.33 -16.70 1.07
N CYS A 157 -7.02 -16.52 1.01
CA CYS A 157 -5.99 -17.51 1.33
C CYS A 157 -5.72 -17.53 2.84
#